data_AF-A0A074S739-F1
#
_entry.id   AF-A0A074S739-F1
#
_cell.length_a   1.000
_cell.length_b   1.000
_cell.length_c   1.000
_cell.angle_alpha   90.00
_cell.angle_beta   90.00
_cell.angle_gamma   90.00
#
_symmetry.space_group_name_H-M   'P 1'
#
loop_
_entity.id
_entity.type
_entity.pdbx_description
1 polymer ?
#
loop_
_entity_poly.entity_id
_entity_poly.type
_entity_poly.pdbx_seq_one_letter_code
_entity_poly.pdbx_strand_id
1 'polypeptide(L)'
;MSSGLRCVSRAFLPVCHIGISPRLVVTRSFSSTPVVLAKISSPGKKKRRKRTSVREINPEAMPIAEAAHVLRSADVGRPLSAYELHIKTQFTRGQAPLRGRIALPRDPRTRGETVLVFAEGKAAQDAREAGAAHVGGEELVPKVLDGTLKPTKVICTPSLIAPITPKLARFLGPKGLMPTTKRGTVTENVIAAIREANGMLEWKGNKFGYVRAAVGRIHFPVEDVENNVRTFLQTVRDAMTPEDQVFATRKKAASTILQVYLSSTQGPGIELSDVGYTPYK
;
A
#
# COMPACT_ATOMS: atom_id res chain seq x y z
N MET A 1 37.72 -49.28 43.68
CA MET A 1 36.73 -49.80 44.65
C MET A 1 35.36 -49.67 43.97
N SER A 2 35.00 -50.65 43.14
CA SER A 2 34.16 -51.81 43.54
C SER A 2 32.74 -51.35 43.89
N SER A 3 31.79 -51.49 42.96
CA SER A 3 30.82 -52.60 42.87
C SER A 3 29.66 -52.45 43.89
N GLY A 4 28.38 -52.63 43.59
CA GLY A 4 27.66 -53.21 42.46
C GLY A 4 26.16 -53.24 42.85
N LEU A 5 25.25 -53.28 41.86
CA LEU A 5 24.43 -54.46 41.51
C LEU A 5 23.44 -54.88 42.62
N ARG A 6 22.11 -54.89 42.45
CA ARG A 6 21.23 -55.61 41.49
C ARG A 6 19.77 -55.22 41.85
N CYS A 7 18.79 -54.95 40.99
CA CYS A 7 18.24 -55.68 39.84
C CYS A 7 17.61 -57.04 40.18
N VAL A 8 16.27 -57.14 40.17
CA VAL A 8 15.41 -58.21 39.58
C VAL A 8 13.95 -57.70 39.65
N SER A 9 12.95 -57.99 38.81
CA SER A 9 12.67 -58.99 37.76
C SER A 9 11.38 -58.52 37.05
N ARG A 10 11.30 -58.42 35.72
CA ARG A 10 11.01 -59.49 34.72
C ARG A 10 9.54 -59.92 34.63
N ALA A 11 8.95 -59.68 33.45
CA ALA A 11 8.14 -60.63 32.65
C ALA A 11 7.75 -59.92 31.33
N PHE A 12 7.77 -60.48 30.12
CA PHE A 12 8.20 -61.78 29.59
C PHE A 12 8.36 -61.62 28.05
N LEU A 13 9.30 -62.37 27.49
CA LEU A 13 9.75 -62.52 26.09
C LEU A 13 8.68 -63.26 25.19
N PRO A 14 8.86 -63.51 23.86
CA PRO A 14 10.14 -63.76 23.17
C PRO A 14 10.34 -63.31 21.71
N VAL A 15 11.63 -63.30 21.37
CA VAL A 15 12.26 -63.33 20.05
C VAL A 15 12.26 -64.77 19.53
N CYS A 16 12.00 -64.99 18.23
CA CYS A 16 12.32 -66.24 17.54
C CYS A 16 12.91 -65.99 16.14
N HIS A 17 13.68 -66.98 15.70
CA HIS A 17 14.82 -66.94 14.79
C HIS A 17 14.57 -66.75 13.29
N ILE A 18 15.58 -66.12 12.66
CA ILE A 18 16.32 -66.52 11.44
C ILE A 18 15.72 -67.72 10.67
N GLY A 19 15.29 -67.48 9.43
CA GLY A 19 14.99 -68.49 8.42
C GLY A 19 15.19 -67.95 7.01
N ILE A 20 16.30 -68.36 6.37
CA ILE A 20 16.64 -68.11 4.97
C ILE A 20 15.71 -68.97 4.09
N SER A 21 15.00 -68.38 3.12
CA SER A 21 14.31 -69.11 2.02
C SER A 21 13.98 -68.13 0.87
N PRO A 22 13.77 -68.62 -0.37
CA PRO A 22 14.57 -68.22 -1.53
C PRO A 22 13.97 -67.08 -2.37
N ARG A 23 14.85 -66.42 -3.14
CA ARG A 23 14.51 -65.54 -4.27
C ARG A 23 13.55 -66.26 -5.22
N LEU A 24 12.29 -65.84 -5.22
CA LEU A 24 11.35 -66.15 -6.30
C LEU A 24 11.78 -65.37 -7.55
N VAL A 25 12.44 -66.08 -8.45
CA VAL A 25 12.67 -65.66 -9.84
C VAL A 25 11.31 -65.59 -10.51
N VAL A 26 10.77 -64.39 -10.66
CA VAL A 26 9.66 -64.15 -11.60
C VAL A 26 10.25 -64.22 -12.99
N THR A 27 10.08 -65.37 -13.64
CA THR A 27 10.43 -65.59 -15.03
C THR A 27 9.62 -64.63 -15.89
N ARG A 28 10.32 -63.79 -16.65
CA ARG A 28 9.73 -62.99 -17.73
C ARG A 28 9.33 -63.95 -18.84
N SER A 29 8.05 -64.30 -18.91
CA SER A 29 7.46 -64.87 -20.12
C SER A 29 7.33 -63.75 -21.15
N PHE A 30 8.28 -63.74 -22.09
CA PHE A 30 8.15 -63.01 -23.35
C PHE A 30 7.06 -63.69 -24.17
N SER A 31 5.84 -63.14 -24.16
CA SER A 31 4.85 -63.46 -25.19
C SER A 31 5.01 -62.48 -26.34
N SER A 32 5.49 -62.99 -27.47
CA SER A 32 5.54 -62.30 -28.75
C SER A 32 4.13 -62.21 -29.36
N THR A 33 3.41 -61.14 -29.04
CA THR A 33 2.35 -60.64 -29.91
C THR A 33 2.65 -59.17 -30.21
N PRO A 34 2.71 -58.76 -31.50
CA PRO A 34 2.90 -57.35 -31.81
C PRO A 34 1.62 -56.61 -31.44
N VAL A 35 1.67 -55.84 -30.35
CA VAL A 35 0.65 -54.82 -30.08
C VAL A 35 0.77 -53.79 -31.19
N VAL A 36 -0.19 -53.83 -32.12
CA VAL A 36 -0.35 -52.81 -33.16
C VAL A 36 -0.56 -51.47 -32.47
N LEU A 37 0.47 -50.63 -32.47
CA LEU A 37 0.43 -49.29 -31.93
C LEU A 37 -0.41 -48.43 -32.88
N ALA A 38 -1.73 -48.41 -32.67
CA ALA A 38 -2.61 -47.48 -33.34
C ALA A 38 -2.15 -46.05 -33.03
N LYS A 39 -1.85 -45.27 -34.08
CA LYS A 39 -1.60 -43.83 -33.99
C LYS A 39 -2.79 -43.19 -33.29
N ILE A 40 -2.61 -42.80 -32.03
CA ILE A 40 -3.54 -41.90 -31.33
C ILE A 40 -3.45 -40.57 -32.07
N SER A 41 -4.46 -40.29 -32.87
CA SER A 41 -4.65 -38.98 -33.49
C SER A 41 -4.76 -37.94 -32.37
N SER A 42 -3.93 -36.90 -32.47
CA SER A 42 -3.97 -35.78 -31.54
C SER A 42 -5.37 -35.14 -31.55
N PRO A 43 -5.98 -34.86 -30.39
CA PRO A 43 -7.29 -34.23 -30.36
C PRO A 43 -7.14 -32.84 -30.98
N GLY A 44 -7.86 -32.62 -32.08
CA GLY A 44 -7.87 -31.37 -32.84
C GLY A 44 -8.07 -30.18 -31.92
N LYS A 45 -7.36 -29.08 -32.22
CA LYS A 45 -7.45 -27.80 -31.52
C LYS A 45 -8.92 -27.40 -31.40
N LYS A 46 -9.55 -27.67 -30.24
CA LYS A 46 -10.83 -27.08 -29.88
C LYS A 46 -10.63 -25.57 -29.93
N LYS A 47 -11.17 -24.94 -30.97
CA LYS A 47 -11.26 -23.48 -31.12
C LYS A 47 -11.81 -22.97 -29.79
N ARG A 48 -10.95 -22.39 -28.94
CA ARG A 48 -11.34 -21.77 -27.66
C ARG A 48 -12.45 -20.80 -28.01
N ARG A 49 -13.71 -21.21 -27.80
CA ARG A 49 -14.85 -20.29 -27.82
C ARG A 49 -14.42 -19.19 -26.86
N LYS A 50 -14.18 -17.98 -27.38
CA LYS A 50 -14.02 -16.80 -26.54
C LYS A 50 -15.29 -16.77 -25.71
N ARG A 51 -15.20 -17.18 -24.44
CA ARG A 51 -16.23 -16.86 -23.45
C ARG A 51 -16.34 -15.35 -23.55
N THR A 52 -17.44 -14.86 -24.11
CA THR A 52 -17.82 -13.46 -23.99
C THR A 52 -17.90 -13.25 -22.49
N SER A 53 -16.85 -12.65 -21.91
CA SER A 53 -16.78 -12.47 -20.47
C SER A 53 -17.86 -11.47 -20.10
N VAL A 54 -18.99 -12.01 -19.66
CA VAL A 54 -20.00 -11.26 -18.91
C VAL A 54 -19.21 -10.58 -17.80
N ARG A 55 -19.32 -9.26 -17.70
CA ARG A 55 -18.74 -8.48 -16.61
C ARG A 55 -19.37 -9.07 -15.34
N GLU A 56 -18.60 -9.79 -14.53
CA GLU A 56 -19.07 -10.20 -13.21
C GLU A 56 -19.16 -8.92 -12.38
N ILE A 57 -20.36 -8.33 -12.35
CA ILE A 57 -20.67 -7.21 -11.47
C ILE A 57 -20.82 -7.85 -10.09
N ASN A 58 -20.00 -7.42 -9.14
CA ASN A 58 -20.12 -7.89 -7.77
C ASN A 58 -21.49 -7.47 -7.23
N PRO A 59 -22.35 -8.41 -6.79
CA PRO A 59 -23.70 -8.08 -6.33
C PRO A 59 -23.69 -7.31 -5.00
N GLU A 60 -22.56 -7.32 -4.28
CA GLU A 60 -22.35 -6.64 -3.01
C GLU A 60 -21.84 -5.19 -3.17
N ALA A 61 -21.72 -4.70 -4.41
CA ALA A 61 -21.25 -3.34 -4.65
C ALA A 61 -22.31 -2.31 -4.23
N MET A 62 -21.94 -1.38 -3.35
CA MET A 62 -22.82 -0.38 -2.76
C MET A 62 -22.45 1.05 -3.19
N PRO A 63 -23.39 2.00 -3.21
CA PRO A 63 -23.07 3.42 -3.37
C PRO A 63 -22.29 3.95 -2.16
N ILE A 64 -21.57 5.06 -2.35
CA ILE A 64 -20.65 5.63 -1.33
C ILE A 64 -21.40 5.96 -0.04
N ALA A 65 -22.57 6.58 -0.16
CA ALA A 65 -23.38 6.97 0.99
C ALA A 65 -23.81 5.77 1.84
N GLU A 66 -24.34 4.72 1.22
CA GLU A 66 -24.77 3.50 1.90
C GLU A 66 -23.59 2.76 2.53
N ALA A 67 -22.47 2.63 1.80
CA ALA A 67 -21.25 2.03 2.33
C ALA A 67 -20.74 2.77 3.58
N ALA A 68 -20.77 4.11 3.58
CA ALA A 68 -20.36 4.91 4.74
C ALA A 68 -21.27 4.70 5.95
N HIS A 69 -22.59 4.57 5.74
CA HIS A 69 -23.55 4.24 6.79
C HIS A 69 -23.33 2.84 7.37
N VAL A 70 -23.15 1.83 6.52
CA VAL A 70 -22.88 0.45 6.97
C VAL A 70 -21.60 0.39 7.80
N LEU A 71 -20.53 1.02 7.33
CA LEU A 71 -19.26 1.08 8.05
C LEU A 71 -19.36 1.85 9.37
N ARG A 72 -20.18 2.90 9.44
CA ARG A 72 -20.46 3.60 10.71
C ARG A 72 -21.15 2.68 11.71
N SER A 73 -22.14 1.91 11.25
CA SER A 73 -22.86 0.93 12.06
C SER A 73 -21.96 -0.23 12.49
N ALA A 74 -20.97 -0.61 11.68
CA ALA A 74 -20.00 -1.64 12.03
C ALA A 74 -19.03 -1.21 13.16
N ASP A 75 -18.72 0.09 13.25
CA ASP A 75 -17.70 0.63 14.16
C ASP A 75 -18.26 1.59 15.23
N VAL A 76 -19.50 1.35 15.69
CA VAL A 76 -20.20 2.18 16.70
C VAL A 76 -19.37 2.39 17.99
N GLY A 77 -18.50 1.45 18.35
CA GLY A 77 -17.62 1.56 19.53
C GLY A 77 -16.33 2.37 19.32
N ARG A 78 -16.06 2.91 18.12
CA ARG A 78 -14.74 3.47 17.76
C ARG A 78 -14.87 4.74 16.88
N PRO A 79 -15.20 5.90 17.47
CA PRO A 79 -15.46 7.13 16.70
C PRO A 79 -14.21 7.72 16.01
N LEU A 80 -13.01 7.34 16.47
CA LEU A 80 -11.73 7.77 15.90
C LEU A 80 -11.23 6.89 14.75
N SER A 81 -11.92 5.78 14.44
CA SER A 81 -11.60 4.95 13.27
C SER A 81 -11.66 5.79 11.99
N ALA A 82 -10.75 5.51 11.07
CA ALA A 82 -10.68 6.18 9.78
C ALA A 82 -11.44 5.39 8.72
N TYR A 83 -12.12 6.13 7.84
CA TYR A 83 -12.51 5.62 6.53
C TYR A 83 -11.25 5.58 5.65
N GLU A 84 -10.93 4.40 5.16
CA GLU A 84 -9.81 4.16 4.27
C GLU A 84 -10.31 3.78 2.89
N LEU A 85 -9.70 4.36 1.88
CA LEU A 85 -9.99 4.07 0.49
C LEU A 85 -8.85 3.21 -0.08
N HIS A 86 -9.21 2.07 -0.63
CA HIS A 86 -8.31 1.17 -1.32
C HIS A 86 -8.65 1.16 -2.80
N ILE A 87 -7.74 1.68 -3.62
CA ILE A 87 -7.91 1.74 -5.07
C ILE A 87 -6.95 0.75 -5.70
N LYS A 88 -7.49 -0.16 -6.50
CA LYS A 88 -6.72 -1.03 -7.39
C LYS A 88 -6.64 -0.36 -8.76
N THR A 89 -5.41 -0.14 -9.19
CA THR A 89 -5.10 0.52 -10.46
C THR A 89 -4.46 -0.51 -11.39
N GLN A 90 -4.67 -0.36 -12.70
CA GLN A 90 -3.95 -1.17 -13.67
C GLN A 90 -2.49 -0.73 -13.72
N PHE A 91 -1.61 -1.55 -13.16
CA PHE A 91 -0.18 -1.28 -13.11
C PHE A 91 0.59 -2.26 -14.01
N THR A 92 1.37 -1.72 -14.94
CA THR A 92 2.26 -2.53 -15.77
C THR A 92 3.64 -2.63 -15.13
N ARG A 93 4.23 -3.83 -15.14
CA ARG A 93 5.60 -4.04 -14.63
C ARG A 93 6.58 -3.07 -15.32
N GLY A 94 7.35 -2.33 -14.52
CA GLY A 94 8.29 -1.32 -15.00
C GLY A 94 7.73 0.10 -15.13
N GLN A 95 6.45 0.34 -14.81
CA GLN A 95 5.91 1.69 -14.65
C GLN A 95 6.35 2.28 -13.30
N ALA A 96 6.53 3.60 -13.22
CA ALA A 96 6.76 4.26 -11.95
C ALA A 96 5.49 4.16 -11.08
N PRO A 97 5.61 3.98 -9.75
CA PRO A 97 4.45 4.01 -8.88
C PRO A 97 3.82 5.40 -8.90
N LEU A 98 2.49 5.45 -8.95
CA LEU A 98 1.72 6.68 -8.87
C LEU A 98 2.04 7.42 -7.57
N ARG A 99 2.18 8.73 -7.67
CA ARG A 99 2.40 9.64 -6.54
C ARG A 99 1.59 10.88 -6.80
N GLY A 100 1.01 11.40 -5.74
CA GLY A 100 0.24 12.62 -5.84
C GLY A 100 0.12 13.28 -4.48
N ARG A 101 -0.44 14.47 -4.54
CA ARG A 101 -0.79 15.25 -3.37
C ARG A 101 -2.18 15.80 -3.57
N ILE A 102 -2.92 15.91 -2.48
CA ILE A 102 -4.30 16.36 -2.52
C ILE A 102 -4.60 17.14 -1.25
N ALA A 103 -5.29 18.27 -1.41
CA ALA A 103 -5.99 18.93 -0.32
C ALA A 103 -7.41 18.36 -0.28
N LEU A 104 -7.78 17.72 0.82
CA LEU A 104 -9.15 17.21 1.00
C LEU A 104 -10.03 18.35 1.52
N PRO A 105 -11.28 18.50 1.03
CA PRO A 105 -12.22 19.50 1.54
C PRO A 105 -12.36 19.47 3.06
N ARG A 106 -12.42 18.27 3.64
CA ARG A 106 -12.38 18.06 5.08
C ARG A 106 -11.22 17.17 5.48
N ASP A 107 -10.34 17.69 6.32
CA ASP A 107 -9.14 16.98 6.72
C ASP A 107 -9.44 15.77 7.63
N PRO A 108 -8.96 14.55 7.29
CA PRO A 108 -9.19 13.34 8.08
C PRO A 108 -8.23 13.22 9.29
N ARG A 109 -7.33 14.19 9.50
CA ARG A 109 -6.31 14.12 10.54
C ARG A 109 -6.88 14.56 11.88
N THR A 110 -6.52 13.84 12.95
CA THR A 110 -6.95 14.16 14.32
C THR A 110 -5.97 15.12 15.02
N ARG A 111 -4.69 15.10 14.61
CA ARG A 111 -3.66 16.00 15.14
C ARG A 111 -3.42 17.13 14.15
N GLY A 112 -3.31 18.35 14.66
CA GLY A 112 -2.94 19.51 13.88
C GLY A 112 -1.56 19.35 13.23
N GLU A 113 -1.35 20.03 12.12
CA GLU A 113 -0.08 20.02 11.42
C GLU A 113 0.91 20.96 12.10
N THR A 114 2.06 20.41 12.49
CA THR A 114 3.19 21.21 12.95
C THR A 114 4.19 21.33 11.80
N VAL A 115 4.23 22.49 11.17
CA VAL A 115 5.20 22.83 10.13
C VAL A 115 6.46 23.40 10.77
N LEU A 116 7.58 22.72 10.54
CA LEU A 116 8.91 23.18 10.93
C LEU A 116 9.64 23.69 9.68
N VAL A 117 10.17 24.90 9.77
CA VAL A 117 10.88 25.54 8.66
C VAL A 117 12.33 25.76 9.05
N PHE A 118 13.24 25.26 8.23
CA PHE A 118 14.66 25.55 8.29
C PHE A 118 15.00 26.68 7.33
N ALA A 119 15.15 27.88 7.88
CA ALA A 119 15.43 29.09 7.12
C ALA A 119 16.20 30.09 7.99
N GLU A 120 17.02 30.92 7.36
CA GLU A 120 17.80 31.99 7.99
C GLU A 120 17.53 33.34 7.31
N GLY A 121 17.78 34.43 8.03
CA GLY A 121 17.64 35.80 7.51
C GLY A 121 16.18 36.16 7.15
N LYS A 122 15.98 36.75 5.96
CA LYS A 122 14.68 37.25 5.50
C LYS A 122 13.63 36.13 5.35
N ALA A 123 14.04 34.98 4.79
CA ALA A 123 13.15 33.83 4.62
C ALA A 123 12.61 33.28 5.96
N ALA A 124 13.33 33.48 7.07
CA ALA A 124 12.86 33.12 8.40
C ALA A 124 11.76 34.06 8.91
N GLN A 125 11.81 35.34 8.57
CA GLN A 125 10.76 36.31 8.91
C GLN A 125 9.49 36.00 8.11
N ASP A 126 9.64 35.81 6.80
CA ASP A 126 8.54 35.42 5.90
C ASP A 126 7.84 34.13 6.35
N ALA A 127 8.61 33.15 6.83
CA ALA A 127 8.07 31.90 7.34
C ALA A 127 7.25 32.07 8.63
N ARG A 128 7.67 32.98 9.53
CA ARG A 128 6.93 33.28 10.75
C ARG A 128 5.61 34.00 10.43
N GLU A 129 5.64 34.93 9.48
CA GLU A 129 4.44 35.63 9.01
C GLU A 129 3.46 34.69 8.30
N ALA A 130 3.97 33.69 7.56
CA ALA A 130 3.16 32.66 6.93
C ALA A 130 2.54 31.65 7.91
N GLY A 131 2.84 31.73 9.21
CA GLY A 131 2.23 30.89 10.25
C GLY A 131 2.95 29.57 10.51
N ALA A 132 4.25 29.47 10.21
CA ALA A 132 5.02 28.29 10.61
C ALA A 132 5.13 28.17 12.13
N ALA A 133 4.90 26.97 12.68
CA ALA A 133 4.92 26.74 14.12
C ALA A 133 6.31 26.94 14.73
N HIS A 134 7.35 26.51 14.02
CA HIS A 134 8.74 26.68 14.44
C HIS A 134 9.59 27.05 13.24
N VAL A 135 10.42 28.09 13.41
CA VAL A 135 11.33 28.60 12.37
C VAL A 135 12.70 28.84 12.99
N GLY A 136 13.74 28.33 12.33
CA GLY A 136 15.14 28.51 12.76
C GLY A 136 16.13 27.89 11.78
N GLY A 137 17.41 28.05 12.06
CA GLY A 137 18.52 27.44 11.32
C GLY A 137 18.97 26.13 11.95
N GLU A 138 20.28 25.98 12.11
CA GLU A 138 20.90 24.79 12.71
C GLU A 138 20.56 24.59 14.20
N GLU A 139 20.15 25.63 14.92
CA GLU A 139 19.85 25.59 16.35
C GLU A 139 18.63 24.73 16.70
N LEU A 140 17.73 24.48 15.73
CA LEU A 140 16.57 23.62 15.93
C LEU A 140 16.89 22.14 15.74
N VAL A 141 18.01 21.80 15.11
CA VAL A 141 18.45 20.41 14.88
C VAL A 141 18.50 19.59 16.18
N PRO A 142 19.19 20.03 17.26
CA PRO A 142 19.23 19.25 18.51
C PRO A 142 17.83 19.03 19.11
N LYS A 143 16.97 20.05 19.10
CA LYS A 143 15.59 19.93 19.65
C LYS A 143 14.73 18.91 18.92
N VAL A 144 14.96 18.73 17.61
CA VAL A 144 14.30 17.70 16.80
C VAL A 144 14.87 16.32 17.11
N LEU A 145 16.18 16.20 17.30
CA LEU A 145 16.84 14.94 17.67
C LEU A 145 16.42 14.45 19.06
N ASP A 146 16.30 15.37 20.02
CA ASP A 146 15.84 15.09 21.38
C ASP A 146 14.35 14.69 21.43
N GLY A 147 13.61 14.91 20.35
CA GLY A 147 12.19 14.54 20.24
C GLY A 147 11.23 15.49 20.95
N THR A 148 11.73 16.62 21.46
CA THR A 148 10.92 17.72 22.01
C THR A 148 9.99 18.30 20.94
N LEU A 149 10.53 18.49 19.72
CA LEU A 149 9.76 18.93 18.57
C LEU A 149 9.35 17.73 17.71
N LYS A 150 8.04 17.59 17.47
CA LYS A 150 7.46 16.53 16.65
C LYS A 150 6.82 17.13 15.39
N PRO A 151 7.63 17.55 14.40
CA PRO A 151 7.10 18.12 13.17
C PRO A 151 6.34 17.07 12.35
N THR A 152 5.28 17.52 11.68
CA THR A 152 4.53 16.72 10.70
C THR A 152 4.97 17.04 9.28
N LYS A 153 5.44 18.27 9.04
CA LYS A 153 5.99 18.73 7.76
C LYS A 153 7.28 19.50 8.03
N VAL A 154 8.25 19.33 7.13
CA VAL A 154 9.54 20.03 7.20
C VAL A 154 9.79 20.71 5.86
N ILE A 155 10.04 22.00 5.90
CA ILE A 155 10.40 22.84 4.74
C ILE A 155 11.81 23.39 5.00
N CYS A 156 12.62 23.49 3.96
CA CYS A 156 14.00 23.93 4.08
C CYS A 156 14.41 24.84 2.92
N THR A 157 15.17 25.89 3.21
CA THR A 157 15.85 26.69 2.17
C THR A 157 17.06 25.91 1.63
N PRO A 158 17.37 25.96 0.32
CA PRO A 158 18.50 25.23 -0.27
C PRO A 158 19.84 25.46 0.42
N SER A 159 20.08 26.65 0.98
CA SER A 159 21.32 27.00 1.69
C SER A 159 21.60 26.10 2.91
N LEU A 160 20.54 25.68 3.62
CA LEU A 160 20.65 24.94 4.88
C LEU A 160 20.52 23.42 4.71
N ILE A 161 20.29 22.95 3.48
CA ILE A 161 20.12 21.52 3.24
C ILE A 161 21.41 20.74 3.52
N ALA A 162 22.57 21.26 3.12
CA ALA A 162 23.86 20.60 3.25
C ALA A 162 24.26 20.37 4.72
N PRO A 163 24.20 21.38 5.62
CA PRO A 163 24.59 21.17 7.01
C PRO A 163 23.59 20.35 7.83
N ILE A 164 22.28 20.47 7.54
CA ILE A 164 21.22 19.86 8.35
C ILE A 164 20.98 18.38 7.98
N THR A 165 21.10 18.05 6.69
CA THR A 165 20.83 16.71 6.17
C THR A 165 21.57 15.58 6.89
N PRO A 166 22.90 15.62 7.07
CA PRO A 166 23.62 14.50 7.69
C PRO A 166 23.22 14.29 9.15
N LYS A 167 22.92 15.37 9.88
CA LYS A 167 22.53 15.32 11.30
C LYS A 167 21.13 14.72 11.47
N LEU A 168 20.16 15.11 10.63
CA LEU A 168 18.76 14.69 10.77
C LEU A 168 18.39 13.42 9.99
N ALA A 169 19.24 12.94 9.07
CA ALA A 169 18.94 11.80 8.20
C ALA A 169 18.48 10.54 8.96
N ARG A 170 19.13 10.22 10.09
CA ARG A 170 18.79 9.04 10.91
C ARG A 170 17.41 9.13 11.54
N PHE A 171 16.94 10.33 11.87
CA PHE A 171 15.67 10.54 12.57
C PHE A 171 14.50 10.82 11.61
N LEU A 172 14.70 11.71 10.63
CA LEU A 172 13.66 12.10 9.66
C LEU A 172 13.52 11.12 8.49
N GLY A 173 14.57 10.36 8.17
CA GLY A 173 14.58 9.33 7.13
C GLY A 173 13.49 8.27 7.29
N PRO A 174 13.45 7.50 8.41
CA PRO A 174 12.42 6.48 8.62
C PRO A 174 11.00 7.04 8.70
N LYS A 175 10.86 8.31 9.12
CA LYS A 175 9.57 9.02 9.17
C LYS A 175 9.12 9.56 7.80
N GLY A 176 10.00 9.55 6.80
CA GLY A 176 9.70 10.08 5.46
C GLY A 176 9.50 11.59 5.40
N LEU A 177 9.96 12.33 6.42
CA LEU A 177 9.83 13.78 6.58
C LEU A 177 11.05 14.56 6.10
N MET A 178 12.04 13.87 5.54
CA MET A 178 13.25 14.50 5.02
C MET A 178 12.91 15.49 3.89
N PRO A 179 13.41 16.74 3.93
CA PRO A 179 13.18 17.70 2.86
C PRO A 179 13.86 17.23 1.58
N THR A 180 13.15 17.31 0.44
CA THR A 180 13.65 16.88 -0.87
C THR A 180 13.15 17.81 -1.98
N THR A 181 13.99 18.10 -2.96
CA THR A 181 13.65 18.93 -4.12
C THR A 181 12.52 18.33 -4.97
N LYS A 182 12.48 17.00 -5.11
CA LYS A 182 11.40 16.28 -5.82
C LYS A 182 10.02 16.46 -5.18
N ARG A 183 9.98 16.75 -3.89
CA ARG A 183 8.74 17.06 -3.15
C ARG A 183 8.49 18.57 -3.11
N GLY A 184 9.33 19.42 -3.68
CA GLY A 184 9.18 20.87 -3.56
C GLY A 184 9.17 21.36 -2.10
N THR A 185 9.72 20.58 -1.15
CA THR A 185 9.88 21.04 0.24
C THR A 185 11.22 21.75 0.46
N VAL A 186 12.03 21.81 -0.61
CA VAL A 186 13.26 22.59 -0.67
C VAL A 186 13.00 23.71 -1.67
N THR A 187 12.75 24.91 -1.16
CA THR A 187 12.37 26.07 -1.98
C THR A 187 12.94 27.36 -1.40
N GLU A 188 13.14 28.36 -2.26
CA GLU A 188 13.45 29.74 -1.85
C GLU A 188 12.16 30.48 -1.44
N ASN A 189 11.06 30.20 -2.14
CA ASN A 189 9.74 30.76 -1.84
C ASN A 189 9.07 30.00 -0.69
N VAL A 190 9.38 30.41 0.55
CA VAL A 190 8.92 29.71 1.76
C VAL A 190 7.42 29.90 2.02
N ILE A 191 6.87 31.10 1.75
CA ILE A 191 5.45 31.41 1.98
C ILE A 191 4.53 30.48 1.18
N ALA A 192 4.81 30.34 -0.12
CA ALA A 192 4.04 29.46 -1.00
C ALA A 192 4.13 28.00 -0.54
N ALA A 193 5.35 27.54 -0.22
CA ALA A 193 5.57 26.18 0.25
C ALA A 193 4.84 25.88 1.57
N ILE A 194 4.74 26.82 2.51
CA ILE A 194 3.97 26.63 3.75
C ILE A 194 2.48 26.51 3.45
N ARG A 195 1.93 27.40 2.60
CA ARG A 195 0.51 27.36 2.22
C ARG A 195 0.14 26.07 1.52
N GLU A 196 1.00 25.58 0.62
CA GLU A 196 0.79 24.30 -0.07
C GLU A 196 1.00 23.09 0.84
N ALA A 197 1.92 23.16 1.80
CA ALA A 197 2.18 22.05 2.71
C ALA A 197 1.04 21.84 3.71
N ASN A 198 0.34 22.93 4.06
CA ASN A 198 -0.78 22.93 4.99
C ASN A 198 -2.02 22.26 4.37
N GLY A 199 -2.61 21.30 5.08
CA GLY A 199 -3.80 20.55 4.66
C GLY A 199 -3.54 19.52 3.55
N MET A 200 -2.30 19.38 3.07
CA MET A 200 -2.00 18.53 1.92
C MET A 200 -1.61 17.12 2.34
N LEU A 201 -2.40 16.16 1.88
CA LEU A 201 -2.19 14.72 2.02
C LEU A 201 -1.31 14.20 0.88
N GLU A 202 -0.16 13.64 1.20
CA GLU A 202 0.68 12.94 0.23
C GLU A 202 0.24 11.47 0.15
N TRP A 203 -0.03 10.98 -1.05
CA TRP A 203 -0.35 9.57 -1.28
C TRP A 203 0.63 8.95 -2.26
N LYS A 204 0.88 7.65 -2.06
CA LYS A 204 1.82 6.88 -2.86
C LYS A 204 1.24 5.51 -3.16
N GLY A 205 1.26 5.13 -4.43
CA GLY A 205 0.94 3.79 -4.89
C GLY A 205 2.05 2.79 -4.60
N ASN A 206 1.66 1.54 -4.38
CA ASN A 206 2.57 0.42 -4.29
C ASN A 206 3.06 0.00 -5.70
N LYS A 207 4.13 -0.80 -5.75
CA LYS A 207 4.67 -1.46 -6.96
C LYS A 207 3.68 -2.42 -7.62
N PHE A 208 2.58 -2.76 -6.95
CA PHE A 208 1.52 -3.62 -7.47
C PHE A 208 0.30 -2.82 -7.98
N GLY A 209 0.34 -1.49 -7.92
CA GLY A 209 -0.79 -0.65 -8.34
C GLY A 209 -1.90 -0.51 -7.31
N TYR A 210 -1.61 -0.70 -6.02
CA TYR A 210 -2.57 -0.40 -4.95
C TYR A 210 -2.28 0.98 -4.36
N VAL A 211 -3.31 1.81 -4.25
CA VAL A 211 -3.27 3.10 -3.55
C VAL A 211 -4.15 2.98 -2.31
N ARG A 212 -3.63 3.40 -1.16
CA ARG A 212 -4.35 3.46 0.10
C ARG A 212 -4.27 4.88 0.66
N ALA A 213 -5.40 5.44 1.06
CA ALA A 213 -5.46 6.73 1.73
C ALA A 213 -6.59 6.76 2.76
N ALA A 214 -6.37 7.47 3.86
CA ALA A 214 -7.45 7.79 4.79
C ALA A 214 -8.22 9.01 4.25
N VAL A 215 -9.52 8.84 4.01
CA VAL A 215 -10.38 9.86 3.38
C VAL A 215 -11.31 10.56 4.38
N GLY A 216 -11.50 9.98 5.56
CA GLY A 216 -12.37 10.56 6.58
C GLY A 216 -12.29 9.84 7.92
N ARG A 217 -13.12 10.27 8.86
CA ARG A 217 -13.35 9.61 10.15
C ARG A 217 -14.80 9.21 10.28
N ILE A 218 -15.09 8.21 11.11
CA ILE A 218 -16.45 7.66 11.25
C ILE A 218 -17.48 8.69 11.72
N HIS A 219 -17.06 9.66 12.53
CA HIS A 219 -17.92 10.74 13.01
C HIS A 219 -18.17 11.87 12.00
N PHE A 220 -17.57 11.83 10.81
CA PHE A 220 -17.83 12.83 9.77
C PHE A 220 -19.24 12.62 9.19
N PRO A 221 -19.95 13.67 8.75
CA PRO A 221 -21.20 13.50 8.02
C PRO A 221 -20.93 12.76 6.70
N VAL A 222 -21.93 12.05 6.20
CA VAL A 222 -21.77 11.18 5.02
C VAL A 222 -21.43 11.99 3.76
N GLU A 223 -22.01 13.18 3.62
CA GLU A 223 -21.76 14.11 2.52
C GLU A 223 -20.27 14.53 2.42
N ASP A 224 -19.63 14.81 3.55
CA ASP A 224 -18.20 15.17 3.58
C ASP A 224 -17.32 13.98 3.16
N VAL A 225 -17.69 12.77 3.57
CA VAL A 225 -16.97 11.55 3.17
C VAL A 225 -17.12 11.33 1.67
N GLU A 226 -18.31 11.51 1.12
CA GLU A 226 -18.58 11.38 -0.31
C GLU A 226 -17.79 12.40 -1.13
N ASN A 227 -17.79 13.67 -0.72
CA ASN A 227 -17.00 14.72 -1.34
C ASN A 227 -15.50 14.41 -1.30
N ASN A 228 -14.97 14.02 -0.15
CA ASN A 228 -13.57 13.63 0.00
C ASN A 228 -13.19 12.44 -0.90
N VAL A 229 -14.04 11.42 -0.97
CA VAL A 229 -13.82 10.23 -1.82
C VAL A 229 -13.82 10.64 -3.29
N ARG A 230 -14.79 11.45 -3.74
CA ARG A 230 -14.86 11.94 -5.13
C ARG A 230 -13.64 12.79 -5.50
N THR A 231 -13.23 13.74 -4.67
CA THR A 231 -12.03 14.56 -4.89
C THR A 231 -10.79 13.67 -4.96
N PHE A 232 -10.66 12.69 -4.07
CA PHE A 232 -9.54 11.76 -4.10
C PHE A 232 -9.49 10.93 -5.39
N LEU A 233 -10.63 10.40 -5.82
CA LEU A 233 -10.71 9.62 -7.06
C LEU A 233 -10.39 10.47 -8.29
N GLN A 234 -10.83 11.72 -8.35
CA GLN A 234 -10.46 12.66 -9.41
C GLN A 234 -8.94 12.86 -9.45
N THR A 235 -8.31 13.23 -8.33
CA THR A 235 -6.85 13.42 -8.31
C THR A 235 -6.06 12.17 -8.68
N VAL A 236 -6.57 10.98 -8.36
CA VAL A 236 -5.94 9.72 -8.76
C VAL A 236 -6.08 9.48 -10.26
N ARG A 237 -7.22 9.85 -10.88
CA ARG A 237 -7.38 9.81 -12.34
C ARG A 237 -6.46 10.83 -13.02
N ASP A 238 -6.37 12.04 -12.49
CA ASP A 238 -5.53 13.10 -13.05
C ASP A 238 -4.05 12.71 -13.01
N ALA A 239 -3.61 12.09 -11.90
CA ALA A 239 -2.26 11.54 -11.77
C ALA A 239 -1.98 10.33 -12.68
N MET A 240 -3.02 9.68 -13.22
CA MET A 240 -2.90 8.58 -14.18
C MET A 240 -2.87 9.07 -15.63
N THR A 241 -3.53 10.19 -15.94
CA THR A 241 -3.44 10.83 -17.24
C THR A 241 -2.00 11.31 -17.45
N PRO A 242 -1.28 10.78 -18.44
CA PRO A 242 0.11 11.17 -18.65
C PRO A 242 0.12 12.54 -19.35
N GLU A 243 0.11 13.62 -18.58
CA GLU A 243 0.31 14.97 -19.12
C GLU A 243 1.80 15.23 -19.41
N ASP A 244 2.71 14.59 -18.66
CA ASP A 244 4.15 14.91 -18.70
C ASP A 244 5.06 13.82 -19.31
N GLN A 245 4.68 13.18 -20.42
CA GLN A 245 5.64 12.35 -21.17
C GLN A 245 5.69 12.66 -22.66
N VAL A 246 6.52 13.64 -22.97
CA VAL A 246 7.30 13.83 -24.22
C VAL A 246 8.02 12.53 -24.70
N PHE A 247 7.97 11.42 -23.95
CA PHE A 247 8.58 10.13 -24.28
C PHE A 247 7.60 8.92 -24.29
N ALA A 248 6.29 9.15 -24.44
CA ALA A 248 5.32 8.05 -24.54
C ALA A 248 5.29 7.40 -25.95
N THR A 249 6.44 7.01 -26.51
CA THR A 249 6.54 6.30 -27.81
C THR A 249 6.18 4.82 -27.73
N ARG A 250 5.48 4.36 -26.69
CA ARG A 250 4.92 3.01 -26.64
C ARG A 250 3.53 3.07 -26.05
N LYS A 251 2.57 2.56 -26.81
CA LYS A 251 1.19 2.19 -26.44
C LYS A 251 1.14 1.45 -25.10
N LYS A 252 1.31 2.15 -23.98
CA LYS A 252 1.06 1.64 -22.64
C LYS A 252 -0.33 2.13 -22.29
N ALA A 253 -1.26 1.19 -22.16
CA ALA A 253 -2.66 1.47 -21.85
C ALA A 253 -2.73 2.48 -20.70
N ALA A 254 -3.57 3.51 -20.86
CA ALA A 254 -3.90 4.43 -19.79
C ALA A 254 -4.24 3.60 -18.55
N SER A 255 -3.49 3.80 -17.46
CA SER A 255 -3.73 3.08 -16.22
C SER A 255 -5.14 3.42 -15.76
N THR A 256 -6.04 2.44 -15.83
CA THR A 256 -7.44 2.62 -15.47
C THR A 256 -7.65 2.17 -14.04
N ILE A 257 -8.56 2.83 -13.31
CA ILE A 257 -9.03 2.36 -12.02
C ILE A 257 -9.82 1.08 -12.26
N LEU A 258 -9.47 0.02 -11.54
CA LEU A 258 -10.02 -1.32 -11.73
C LEU A 258 -11.09 -1.66 -10.71
N GLN A 259 -10.82 -1.34 -9.44
CA GLN A 259 -11.68 -1.60 -8.30
C GLN A 259 -11.43 -0.56 -7.22
N VAL A 260 -12.48 -0.17 -6.51
CA VAL A 260 -12.40 0.77 -5.39
C VAL A 260 -13.16 0.19 -4.21
N TYR A 261 -12.47 0.05 -3.08
CA TYR A 261 -13.05 -0.41 -1.83
C TYR A 261 -12.98 0.71 -0.79
N LEU A 262 -14.09 0.92 -0.10
CA LEU A 262 -14.14 1.72 1.11
C LEU A 262 -14.14 0.77 2.31
N SER A 263 -13.20 0.96 3.22
CA SER A 263 -13.08 0.18 4.44
C SER A 263 -13.00 1.09 5.66
N SER A 264 -13.19 0.50 6.83
CA SER A 264 -12.78 1.11 8.09
C SER A 264 -11.45 0.50 8.54
N THR A 265 -10.75 1.20 9.44
CA THR A 265 -9.50 0.73 10.06
C THR A 265 -9.59 -0.70 10.62
N GLN A 266 -10.77 -1.13 11.08
CA GLN A 266 -11.01 -2.47 11.63
C GLN A 266 -12.28 -3.14 11.08
N GLY A 267 -12.94 -2.50 10.11
CA GLY A 267 -14.18 -3.00 9.51
C GLY A 267 -13.92 -3.75 8.20
N PRO A 268 -14.98 -4.35 7.61
CA PRO A 268 -14.89 -4.96 6.29
C PRO A 268 -14.62 -3.91 5.20
N GLY A 269 -14.13 -4.37 4.04
CA GLY A 269 -14.01 -3.54 2.85
C GLY A 269 -15.21 -3.73 1.92
N ILE A 270 -15.92 -2.66 1.61
CA ILE A 270 -17.10 -2.65 0.73
C ILE A 270 -16.69 -2.11 -0.64
N GLU A 271 -17.05 -2.80 -1.71
CA GLU A 271 -16.80 -2.32 -3.08
C GLU A 271 -17.79 -1.21 -3.45
N LEU A 272 -17.28 -0.16 -4.09
CA LEU A 272 -18.08 1.00 -4.46
C LEU A 272 -18.62 0.90 -5.89
N SER A 273 -19.92 1.10 -6.10
CA SER A 273 -20.54 1.08 -7.43
C SER A 273 -20.52 2.44 -8.15
N ASP A 274 -20.67 3.55 -7.42
CA ASP A 274 -20.88 4.93 -7.95
C ASP A 274 -19.62 5.58 -8.58
N VAL A 275 -18.50 4.85 -8.66
CA VAL A 275 -17.18 5.46 -8.92
C VAL A 275 -16.83 5.53 -10.42
N GLY A 276 -17.72 5.09 -11.31
CA GLY A 276 -17.56 5.25 -12.76
C GLY A 276 -16.27 4.63 -13.32
N TYR A 277 -15.79 3.54 -12.71
CA TYR A 277 -14.61 2.81 -13.18
C TYR A 277 -14.98 1.60 -14.02
N THR A 278 -14.07 1.15 -14.88
CA THR A 278 -14.29 -0.09 -15.64
C THR A 278 -14.04 -1.30 -14.74
N PRO A 279 -15.03 -2.17 -14.49
CA PRO A 279 -14.84 -3.34 -13.64
C PRO A 279 -13.73 -4.23 -14.21
N TYR A 280 -12.88 -4.73 -13.31
CA TYR A 280 -11.80 -5.67 -13.63
C TYR A 280 -12.36 -6.99 -14.18
N LYS A 281 -11.68 -7.57 -15.18
CA LYS A 281 -12.05 -8.84 -15.84
C LYS A 281 -11.25 -10.02 -15.33
#